data_AF-A0A545U2T3-F1
#
_entry.id   AF-A0A545U2T3-F1
#
_cell.length_a   1.000
_cell.length_b   1.000
_cell.length_c   1.000
_cell.angle_alpha   90.00
_cell.angle_beta   90.00
_cell.angle_gamma   90.00
#
_symmetry.space_group_name_H-M   'P 1'
#
loop_
_entity.id
_entity.type
_entity.pdbx_description
1 polymer ?
#
loop_
_entity_poly.entity_id
_entity_poly.type
_entity_poly.pdbx_seq_one_letter_code
_entity_poly.pdbx_strand_id
1 'polypeptide(L)' 'MAATVDDRVTSARTALLDAKATLTREIRNYPTPISDCDSEFKHLLARRIQITAALKALELEA' A
#
# COMPACT_ATOMS: atom_id res chain seq x y z
N MET A 1 -29.71 6.23 -0.73
CA MET A 1 -28.98 5.87 -1.97
C MET A 1 -27.91 4.85 -1.58
N ALA A 2 -27.88 3.66 -2.16
CA ALA A 2 -26.78 2.72 -1.95
C ALA A 2 -25.55 3.21 -2.74
N ALA A 3 -24.35 3.10 -2.16
CA ALA A 3 -23.11 3.44 -2.86
C ALA A 3 -22.96 2.57 -4.11
N THR A 4 -22.57 3.19 -5.22
CA THR A 4 -22.33 2.52 -6.50
C THR A 4 -21.04 1.70 -6.44
N VAL A 5 -20.81 0.85 -7.44
CA VAL A 5 -19.55 0.11 -7.57
C VAL A 5 -18.38 1.09 -7.72
N ASP A 6 -18.55 2.16 -8.51
CA ASP A 6 -17.55 3.21 -8.71
C ASP A 6 -17.19 3.95 -7.41
N ASP A 7 -18.18 4.22 -6.55
CA ASP A 7 -17.95 4.81 -5.22
C ASP A 7 -17.08 3.88 -4.36
N ARG A 8 -17.31 2.56 -4.44
CA ARG A 8 -16.53 1.56 -3.70
C ARG A 8 -15.12 1.43 -4.26
N VAL A 9 -14.95 1.45 -5.57
CA VAL A 9 -13.64 1.42 -6.24
C VAL A 9 -12.83 2.68 -5.88
N THR A 10 -13.46 3.86 -5.90
CA THR A 10 -12.83 5.13 -5.50
C THR A 10 -12.41 5.12 -4.03
N SER A 11 -13.26 4.58 -3.14
CA SER A 11 -12.94 4.42 -1.73
C SER A 11 -11.77 3.46 -1.52
N ALA A 12 -11.76 2.31 -2.22
CA ALA A 12 -10.66 1.35 -2.17
C ALA A 12 -9.33 1.96 -2.65
N ARG A 13 -9.35 2.75 -3.73
CA ARG A 13 -8.18 3.47 -4.23
C ARG A 13 -7.64 4.45 -3.19
N THR A 14 -8.53 5.23 -2.56
CA THR A 14 -8.16 6.19 -1.50
C THR A 14 -7.50 5.48 -0.32
N ALA A 15 -8.08 4.37 0.14
CA ALA A 15 -7.53 3.58 1.24
C ALA A 15 -6.15 2.99 0.90
N LEU A 16 -5.95 2.52 -0.33
CA LEU A 16 -4.66 2.00 -0.78
C LEU A 16 -3.59 3.09 -0.91
N LEU A 17 -3.96 4.30 -1.32
CA LEU A 17 -3.05 5.45 -1.34
C LEU A 17 -2.59 5.84 0.07
N ASP A 18 -3.52 5.88 1.02
CA ASP A 18 -3.20 6.16 2.42
C ASP A 18 -2.30 5.08 3.03
N ALA A 19 -2.62 3.80 2.78
CA ALA A 19 -1.78 2.67 3.19
C ALA A 19 -0.36 2.76 2.61
N LYS A 20 -0.22 3.15 1.33
CA LYS A 20 1.09 3.36 0.69
C LYS A 20 1.88 4.48 1.35
N ALA A 21 1.21 5.59 1.71
CA ALA A 21 1.85 6.73 2.37
C ALA A 21 2.33 6.37 3.78
N THR A 22 1.48 5.68 4.55
CA THR A 22 1.80 5.15 5.88
C THR A 22 3.00 4.22 5.83
N LEU A 23 2.97 3.25 4.92
CA LEU A 23 4.05 2.27 4.79
C LEU A 23 5.37 2.89 4.30
N THR A 24 5.30 3.91 3.44
CA THR A 24 6.49 4.68 3.04
C THR A 24 7.11 5.41 4.22
N ARG A 25 6.28 5.93 5.14
CA ARG A 25 6.73 6.58 6.37
C ARG A 25 7.38 5.57 7.33
N GLU A 26 6.78 4.39 7.48
CA GLU A 26 7.33 3.30 8.29
C GLU A 26 8.70 2.85 7.77
N ILE A 27 8.82 2.59 6.46
CA ILE A 27 10.11 2.25 5.83
C ILE A 27 11.15 3.35 6.04
N ARG A 28 10.76 4.63 5.92
CA ARG A 28 11.67 5.77 6.09
C ARG A 28 12.14 5.94 7.53
N ASN A 29 11.26 5.65 8.48
CA ASN A 29 11.55 5.75 9.92
C ASN A 29 12.13 4.46 10.49
N TYR A 30 12.31 3.44 9.65
CA TYR A 30 12.82 2.14 10.08
C TYR A 30 14.30 2.30 10.50
N PRO A 31 14.64 1.99 11.77
CA PRO A 31 16.02 2.13 12.24
C PRO A 31 16.96 1.22 11.42
N THR A 32 18.21 1.66 11.24
CA THR A 32 19.19 0.96 10.38
C THR A 32 19.21 -0.54 10.68
N PRO A 33 18.92 -1.41 9.69
CA PRO A 33 18.77 -2.84 9.93
C PRO A 33 20.10 -3.43 10.41
N ILE A 34 20.09 -4.00 11.60
CA ILE A 34 21.21 -4.80 12.12
C ILE A 34 21.13 -6.17 11.42
N SER A 35 21.82 -6.29 10.29
CA SER A 35 22.11 -7.50 9.46
C SER A 35 21.02 -8.58 9.20
N ASP A 36 20.89 -8.87 7.90
CA ASP A 36 20.48 -10.09 7.18
C ASP A 36 19.14 -10.82 7.42
N CYS A 37 18.44 -10.63 8.54
CA CYS A 37 17.15 -11.31 8.74
C CYS A 37 16.05 -10.41 9.29
N ASP A 38 15.98 -9.19 8.77
CA ASP A 38 14.90 -8.27 9.13
C ASP A 38 13.60 -8.64 8.39
N SER A 39 12.89 -9.62 8.95
CA SER A 39 11.60 -10.08 8.45
C SER A 39 10.56 -8.97 8.42
N GLU A 40 10.65 -7.99 9.33
CA GLU A 40 9.73 -6.86 9.38
C GLU A 40 9.99 -5.91 8.22
N PHE A 41 11.24 -5.53 7.98
CA PHE A 41 11.59 -4.69 6.82
C PHE A 41 11.25 -5.38 5.49
N LYS A 42 11.49 -6.69 5.37
CA LYS A 42 11.08 -7.48 4.20
C LYS A 42 9.56 -7.51 4.04
N HIS A 43 8.81 -7.61 5.15
CA HIS A 43 7.35 -7.54 5.13
C HIS A 43 6.88 -6.19 4.62
N LEU A 44 7.47 -5.08 5.11
CA LEU A 44 7.14 -3.73 4.66
C LEU A 44 7.39 -3.58 3.15
N LEU A 45 8.54 -4.02 2.65
CA LEU A 45 8.83 -3.98 1.21
C LEU A 45 7.83 -4.81 0.39
N ALA A 46 7.50 -6.02 0.84
CA ALA A 46 6.52 -6.87 0.17
C ALA A 46 5.13 -6.22 0.12
N ARG A 47 4.70 -5.61 1.24
CA ARG A 47 3.44 -4.85 1.31
C ARG A 47 3.43 -3.66 0.38
N ARG A 48 4.54 -2.91 0.26
CA ARG A 48 4.67 -1.81 -0.71
C ARG A 48 4.42 -2.26 -2.15
N ILE A 49 5.00 -3.41 -2.51
CA ILE A 49 4.86 -4.00 -3.85
C ILE A 49 3.40 -4.39 -4.09
N GLN A 50 2.77 -5.09 -3.14
CA GLN A 50 1.35 -5.49 -3.22
C GLN A 50 0.41 -4.30 -3.38
N ILE A 51 0.57 -3.26 -2.55
CA ILE A 51 -0.27 -2.05 -2.62
C ILE A 51 -0.08 -1.32 -3.96
N THR A 52 1.15 -1.24 -4.45
CA THR A 52 1.43 -0.61 -5.75
C THR A 52 0.79 -1.38 -6.90
N ALA A 53 0.84 -2.72 -6.86
CA ALA A 53 0.18 -3.56 -7.87
C ALA A 53 -1.34 -3.41 -7.83
N ALA A 54 -1.95 -3.38 -6.64
CA ALA A 54 -3.39 -3.17 -6.47
C ALA A 54 -3.84 -1.80 -7.01
N LEU A 55 -3.11 -0.72 -6.69
CA LEU A 55 -3.38 0.61 -7.24
C LEU A 55 -3.33 0.64 -8.76
N LYS A 56 -2.32 -0.02 -9.35
CA LYS A 56 -2.19 -0.11 -10.81
C LYS A 56 -3.35 -0.87 -11.45
N ALA A 57 -3.84 -1.93 -10.80
CA ALA A 57 -5.00 -2.68 -11.28
C ALA A 57 -6.26 -1.81 -11.28
N LEU A 58 -6.46 -0.99 -10.24
CA LEU A 58 -7.60 -0.07 -10.15
C LEU A 58 -7.51 1.13 -11.11
N GLU A 59 -6.33 1.48 -11.61
CA GLU A 59 -6.14 2.55 -12.61
C GLU A 59 -6.36 2.08 -14.06
N LEU A 60 -6.29 0.77 -14.32
CA LEU A 60 -6.53 0.19 -15.65
C LEU A 60 -8.02 0.03 -15.99
N GLU A 61 -8.90 0.16 -14.99
CA GLU A 61 -10.36 0.05 -15.14
C GLU A 61 -11.08 1.42 -15.20
N ALA A 62 -10.33 2.53 -15.28
CA ALA A 62 -10.84 3.90 -15.40
C ALA A 62 -10.59 4.49 -16.80
#